data_AF-A0A2N6L821-F1
#
_entry.id   AF-A0A2N6L821-F1
#
_cell.length_a   1.000
_cell.length_b   1.000
_cell.length_c   1.000
_cell.angle_alpha   90.00
_cell.angle_beta   90.00
_cell.angle_gamma   90.00
#
_symmetry.space_group_name_H-M   'P 1'
#
loop_
_entity.id
_entity.type
_entity.pdbx_description
1 polymer ?
#
loop_
_entity_poly.entity_id
_entity_poly.type
_entity_poly.pdbx_seq_one_letter_code
_entity_poly.pdbx_strand_id
1 'polypeptide(L)'
;MHFLFFTIQKLLVPICFISAWVLVTMVVWSLWAATRDGVKTAQKMHQIPCAGCQYFTDDHRLKCTVHPSIANTEEAIQCIDYQPKTNSMFY
;
A
#
# COMPACT_ATOMS: atom_id res chain seq x y z
N MET A 1 38.24 -0.30 42.11
CA MET A 1 37.10 0.52 41.63
C MET A 1 37.33 1.14 40.24
N HIS A 2 38.55 1.53 39.84
CA HIS A 2 38.79 2.24 38.57
C HIS A 2 38.70 1.37 37.29
N PHE A 3 38.97 0.06 37.40
CA PHE A 3 38.94 -0.89 36.27
C PHE A 3 37.51 -1.10 35.74
N LEU A 4 36.52 -1.02 36.63
CA LEU A 4 35.11 -1.30 36.33
C LEU A 4 34.51 -0.20 35.42
N PHE A 5 34.85 1.06 35.67
CA PHE A 5 34.44 2.20 34.84
C PHE A 5 35.03 2.14 33.42
N PHE A 6 36.30 1.74 33.29
CA PHE A 6 36.96 1.66 31.98
C PHE A 6 36.33 0.58 31.09
N THR A 7 35.98 -0.56 31.70
CA THR A 7 35.31 -1.66 31.01
C THR A 7 33.88 -1.29 30.62
N ILE A 8 33.13 -0.60 31.49
CA ILE A 8 31.78 -0.12 31.17
C ILE A 8 31.82 0.86 29.99
N GLN A 9 32.74 1.83 30.01
CA GLN A 9 32.81 2.84 28.95
C GLN A 9 33.14 2.24 27.58
N LYS A 10 34.00 1.21 27.54
CA LYS A 10 34.31 0.49 26.29
C LYS A 10 33.15 -0.35 25.76
N LEU A 11 32.27 -0.82 26.63
CA LEU A 11 31.10 -1.62 26.23
C LEU A 11 29.89 -0.75 25.89
N LEU A 12 29.75 0.42 26.51
CA LEU A 12 28.61 1.30 26.34
C LEU A 12 28.56 1.92 24.94
N VAL A 13 29.72 2.24 24.35
CA VAL A 13 29.83 2.82 23.00
C VAL A 13 29.26 1.87 21.92
N PRO A 14 29.69 0.60 21.80
CA PRO A 14 29.12 -0.31 20.80
C PRO A 14 27.67 -0.64 21.07
N ILE A 15 27.24 -0.75 22.33
CA ILE A 15 25.83 -1.00 22.68
C ILE A 15 24.95 0.16 22.21
N CYS A 16 25.36 1.41 22.46
CA CYS A 16 24.64 2.60 22.01
C CYS A 16 24.59 2.69 20.48
N PHE A 17 25.67 2.31 19.80
CA PHE A 17 25.71 2.29 18.35
C PHE A 17 24.74 1.25 17.77
N ILE A 18 24.74 0.03 18.32
CA ILE A 18 23.82 -1.03 17.90
C ILE A 18 22.37 -0.63 18.17
N SER A 19 22.05 -0.07 19.33
CA SER A 19 20.69 0.35 19.65
C SER A 19 20.20 1.47 18.72
N ALA A 20 21.06 2.46 18.43
CA ALA A 20 20.73 3.51 17.46
C ALA A 20 20.46 2.94 16.07
N TRP A 21 21.31 2.02 15.59
CA TRP A 21 21.11 1.36 14.29
C TRP A 21 19.83 0.53 14.25
N VAL A 22 19.52 -0.21 15.32
CA VAL A 22 18.28 -0.98 15.41
C VAL A 22 17.05 -0.06 15.34
N LEU A 23 17.07 1.07 16.04
CA LEU A 23 15.96 2.03 15.99
C LEU A 23 15.81 2.63 14.59
N VAL A 24 16.92 3.05 13.97
CA VAL A 24 16.92 3.60 12.61
C VAL A 24 16.38 2.59 11.60
N THR A 25 16.86 1.34 11.63
CA THR A 25 16.39 0.31 10.70
C THR A 25 14.90 0.00 10.92
N MET A 26 14.41 -0.02 12.16
CA MET A 26 12.99 -0.18 12.46
C MET A 26 12.14 0.93 11.83
N VAL A 27 12.55 2.19 11.99
CA VAL A 27 11.84 3.34 11.42
C VAL A 27 11.84 3.28 9.90
N VAL A 28 13.00 3.00 9.28
CA VAL A 28 13.11 2.86 7.82
C VAL A 28 12.24 1.71 7.32
N TRP A 29 12.20 0.58 8.01
CA TRP A 29 11.37 -0.56 7.64
C TRP A 29 9.88 -0.22 7.74
N SER A 30 9.46 0.46 8.80
CA SER A 30 8.07 0.90 8.98
C SER A 30 7.63 1.85 7.87
N LEU A 31 8.46 2.84 7.53
CA LEU A 31 8.20 3.76 6.41
C LEU A 31 8.13 3.01 5.08
N TRP A 32 9.04 2.06 4.85
CA TRP A 32 9.05 1.29 3.62
C TRP A 32 7.86 0.35 3.52
N ALA A 33 7.46 -0.30 4.61
CA ALA A 33 6.26 -1.13 4.69
C ALA A 33 5.00 -0.31 4.44
N ALA A 34 4.85 0.85 5.09
CA ALA A 34 3.73 1.76 4.86
C ALA A 34 3.67 2.24 3.39
N THR A 35 4.82 2.58 2.80
CA THR A 35 4.89 2.95 1.38
C THR A 35 4.54 1.78 0.47
N ARG A 36 5.03 0.57 0.78
CA ARG A 36 4.74 -0.66 0.01
C ARG A 36 3.27 -1.06 0.12
N ASP A 37 2.65 -0.90 1.28
CA ASP A 37 1.22 -1.17 1.47
C ASP A 37 0.35 -0.11 0.80
N GLY A 38 0.79 1.16 0.80
CA GLY A 38 0.19 2.22 0.00
C GLY A 38 0.30 1.93 -1.50
N VAL A 39 1.47 1.50 -1.98
CA VAL A 39 1.69 1.13 -3.39
C VAL A 39 0.96 -0.15 -3.76
N LYS A 40 0.86 -1.16 -2.89
CA LYS A 40 0.02 -2.35 -3.12
C LYS A 40 -1.46 -1.99 -3.17
N THR A 41 -1.90 -1.08 -2.31
CA THR A 41 -3.27 -0.54 -2.35
C THR A 41 -3.51 0.25 -3.63
N ALA A 42 -2.56 1.08 -4.06
CA ALA A 42 -2.63 1.82 -5.31
C ALA A 42 -2.52 0.93 -6.54
N GLN A 43 -1.71 -0.15 -6.51
CA GLN A 43 -1.65 -1.16 -7.56
C GLN A 43 -2.95 -1.97 -7.62
N LYS A 44 -3.54 -2.35 -6.48
CA LYS A 44 -4.88 -2.93 -6.45
C LYS A 44 -5.89 -1.99 -7.10
N MET A 45 -5.82 -0.69 -6.80
CA MET A 45 -6.66 0.32 -7.46
C MET A 45 -6.40 0.45 -8.97
N HIS A 46 -5.16 0.28 -9.43
CA HIS A 46 -4.83 0.30 -10.87
C HIS A 46 -5.21 -1.01 -11.59
N GLN A 47 -5.30 -2.14 -10.87
CA GLN A 47 -5.75 -3.42 -11.41
C GLN A 47 -7.28 -3.52 -11.49
N ILE A 48 -8.02 -2.64 -10.83
CA ILE A 48 -9.48 -2.66 -10.89
C ILE A 48 -9.95 -2.04 -12.22
N PRO A 49 -10.58 -2.83 -13.12
CA PRO A 49 -10.99 -2.35 -14.44
C PRO A 49 -12.26 -1.47 -14.40
N CYS A 50 -12.87 -1.25 -13.23
CA CYS A 50 -14.14 -0.51 -13.07
C CYS A 50 -14.11 0.90 -13.68
N ALA A 51 -13.01 1.66 -13.54
CA ALA A 51 -12.93 3.02 -14.08
C ALA A 51 -13.08 3.06 -15.61
N GLY A 52 -12.69 1.99 -16.30
CA GLY A 52 -12.82 1.82 -17.74
C GLY A 52 -14.09 1.08 -18.17
N CYS A 53 -15.00 0.73 -17.26
CA CYS A 53 -16.21 -0.03 -17.58
C CYS A 53 -17.37 0.89 -17.98
N GLN A 54 -18.16 0.52 -18.98
CA GLN A 54 -19.32 1.30 -19.46
C GLN A 54 -20.40 1.49 -18.38
N TYR A 55 -20.52 0.53 -17.47
CA TYR A 55 -21.51 0.52 -16.39
C TYR A 55 -21.08 1.28 -15.14
N PHE A 56 -19.89 1.89 -15.14
CA PHE A 56 -19.37 2.65 -14.02
C PHE A 56 -19.90 4.09 -14.06
N THR A 57 -20.77 4.42 -13.11
CA THR A 57 -21.47 5.72 -13.01
C THR A 57 -20.75 6.74 -12.14
N ASP A 58 -19.61 6.40 -11.54
CA ASP A 58 -18.84 7.26 -10.60
C ASP A 58 -19.67 7.86 -9.43
N ASP A 59 -20.87 7.34 -9.20
CA ASP A 59 -21.76 7.77 -8.14
C ASP A 59 -21.51 6.97 -6.87
N HIS A 60 -21.31 7.63 -5.73
CA HIS A 60 -21.06 6.96 -4.45
C HIS A 60 -22.17 5.99 -4.02
N ARG A 61 -23.41 6.23 -4.47
CA ARG A 61 -24.57 5.36 -4.21
C ARG A 61 -24.73 4.24 -5.23
N LEU A 62 -24.23 4.43 -6.45
CA LEU A 62 -24.38 3.51 -7.57
C LEU A 62 -23.08 3.45 -8.39
N LYS A 63 -22.04 2.92 -7.76
CA LYS A 63 -20.69 2.81 -8.33
C LYS A 63 -20.69 2.02 -9.65
N CYS A 64 -21.50 0.98 -9.74
CA CYS A 64 -21.74 0.18 -10.94
C CYS A 64 -23.24 -0.13 -11.04
N THR A 65 -23.82 -0.04 -12.24
CA THR A 65 -25.25 -0.32 -12.46
C THR A 65 -25.58 -1.81 -12.40
N VAL A 66 -24.61 -2.69 -12.67
CA VAL A 66 -24.78 -4.15 -12.68
C VAL A 66 -24.58 -4.68 -11.26
N HIS A 67 -23.36 -4.55 -10.72
CA HIS A 67 -23.03 -5.03 -9.37
C HIS A 67 -22.46 -3.89 -8.49
N PRO A 68 -23.33 -3.11 -7.80
CA PRO A 68 -22.89 -1.97 -6.98
C PRO A 68 -22.12 -2.37 -5.72
N SER A 69 -22.29 -3.60 -5.22
CA SER A 69 -21.63 -4.10 -4.00
C SER A 69 -20.16 -4.48 -4.20
N ILE A 70 -19.79 -4.97 -5.38
CA ILE A 70 -18.42 -5.41 -5.71
C ILE A 70 -17.62 -4.33 -6.46
N ALA A 71 -18.24 -3.21 -6.82
CA ALA A 71 -17.57 -2.14 -7.56
C ALA A 71 -16.43 -1.50 -6.75
N ASN A 72 -15.28 -1.28 -7.40
CA ASN A 72 -14.05 -0.76 -6.79
C ASN A 72 -13.45 -1.65 -5.69
N THR A 73 -13.71 -2.95 -5.72
CA THR A 73 -13.07 -3.95 -4.84
C THR A 73 -12.21 -4.92 -5.67
N GLU A 74 -11.40 -5.73 -4.98
CA GLU A 74 -10.58 -6.77 -5.62
C GLU A 74 -11.42 -7.80 -6.39
N GLU A 75 -12.67 -8.03 -5.99
CA GLU A 75 -13.58 -8.94 -6.69
C GLU A 75 -13.97 -8.42 -8.08
N ALA A 76 -13.92 -7.11 -8.30
CA ALA A 76 -14.18 -6.53 -9.62
C ALA A 76 -13.03 -6.73 -10.61
N ILE A 77 -11.86 -7.20 -10.18
CA ILE A 77 -10.73 -7.52 -11.08
C ILE A 77 -11.12 -8.65 -12.05
N GLN A 78 -11.96 -9.60 -11.60
CA GLN A 78 -12.48 -10.70 -12.41
C GLN A 78 -13.97 -10.54 -12.76
N CYS A 79 -14.45 -9.29 -12.87
CA CYS A 79 -15.85 -9.03 -13.21
C CYS A 79 -16.20 -9.61 -14.60
N ILE A 80 -17.14 -10.55 -14.64
CA ILE A 80 -17.58 -11.24 -15.87
C ILE A 80 -18.36 -10.27 -16.78
N ASP A 81 -19.09 -9.33 -16.18
CA ASP A 81 -19.88 -8.30 -16.86
C ASP A 81 -19.04 -7.07 -17.26
N TYR A 82 -17.70 -7.17 -17.19
CA TYR A 82 -16.83 -6.09 -17.58
C TYR A 82 -16.98 -5.81 -19.08
N GLN A 83 -17.43 -4.60 -19.40
CA GLN A 83 -17.50 -4.10 -20.76
C GLN A 83 -16.70 -2.80 -20.86
N PRO A 84 -15.65 -2.73 -21.70
CA PRO A 84 -14.85 -1.53 -21.82
C PRO A 84 -15.72 -0.37 -22.34
N LYS A 85 -15.48 0.85 -21.85
CA LYS A 85 -16.06 2.08 -22.39
C LYS A 85 -15.64 2.20 -23.85
N THR A 86 -16.51 1.77 -24.75
CA THR A 86 -16.39 2.04 -26.18
C THR A 86 -16.48 3.55 -26.34
N ASN A 87 -15.36 4.20 -26.68
CA ASN A 87 -15.38 5.59 -27.11
C ASN A 87 -16.35 5.69 -28.30
N SER A 88 -17.39 6.50 -28.17
CA SER A 88 -18.39 6.78 -29.21
C SER A 88 -17.81 7.55 -30.43
N MET A 89 -16.49 7.58 -30.60
CA MET A 89 -15.74 8.30 -31.63
C MET A 89 -15.18 7.38 -32.73
N PHE A 90 -15.69 6.15 -32.86
CA PHE A 90 -15.40 5.23 -33.97
C PHE A 90 -16.69 4.73 -34.63
N TYR A 91 -17.58 5.65 -34.98
CA TYR A 91 -18.63 5.46 -35.99
C TYR A 91 -18.53 6.57 -37.03
#